data_AF-A0AA36N003-F1
#
_entry.id   AF-A0AA36N003-F1
#
_cell.length_a   1.000
_cell.length_b   1.000
_cell.length_c   1.000
_cell.angle_alpha   90.00
_cell.angle_beta   90.00
_cell.angle_gamma   90.00
#
_symmetry.space_group_name_H-M   'P 1'
#
loop_
_entity.id
_entity.type
_entity.pdbx_description
1 polymer ?
#
loop_
_entity_poly.entity_id
_entity_poly.type
_entity_poly.pdbx_seq_one_letter_code
_entity_poly.pdbx_strand_id
1 'polypeptide(L)'
;MVKVDCDLGVETIATKPIEGQKPGTSGLRKKTKEFMEGTYLANFVQSVFNTLGEEGVPLAGGTLVVSGDGRFWNPEAIQIIIKMAFAAGVGRVWCGTGGLLSTPATSAVIRARGKGMEPFGGFICSASHNPGGINDDFGIKYNCENGGPAPEKVTNKMLEWTAKITELKTC
;
A
#
# COMPACT_ATOMS: atom_id res chain seq x y z
N MET A 1 -12.66 1.25 14.05
CA MET A 1 -11.75 0.22 14.59
C MET A 1 -11.43 -0.73 13.45
N VAL A 2 -10.16 -0.95 13.13
CA VAL A 2 -9.73 -1.97 12.14
C VAL A 2 -10.10 -3.32 12.75
N LYS A 3 -11.03 -4.06 12.14
CA LYS A 3 -11.45 -5.39 12.62
C LYS A 3 -10.56 -6.45 11.98
N VAL A 4 -9.97 -7.32 12.81
CA VAL A 4 -9.21 -8.48 12.34
C VAL A 4 -9.93 -9.71 12.90
N ASP A 5 -10.98 -10.14 12.19
CA ASP A 5 -11.82 -11.29 12.54
C ASP A 5 -11.49 -12.49 11.61
N CYS A 6 -10.21 -12.86 11.46
CA CYS A 6 -9.79 -13.96 10.57
C CYS A 6 -8.59 -14.77 11.11
N ASP A 7 -8.45 -16.00 10.60
CA ASP A 7 -7.25 -16.82 10.76
C ASP A 7 -6.04 -16.06 10.18
N LEU A 8 -4.95 -15.97 10.94
CA LEU A 8 -3.75 -15.23 10.57
C LEU A 8 -2.75 -16.10 9.79
N GLY A 9 -3.16 -17.32 9.38
CA GLY A 9 -2.42 -18.14 8.45
C GLY A 9 -2.13 -17.40 7.15
N VAL A 10 -0.87 -17.41 6.72
CA VAL A 10 -0.50 -16.83 5.42
C VAL A 10 -0.95 -17.77 4.31
N GLU A 11 -1.80 -17.26 3.43
CA GLU A 11 -2.26 -17.93 2.22
C GLU A 11 -1.56 -17.37 0.99
N THR A 12 -1.24 -18.25 0.05
CA THR A 12 -0.78 -17.89 -1.30
C THR A 12 -1.92 -18.06 -2.29
N ILE A 13 -2.33 -16.97 -2.94
CA ILE A 13 -3.42 -16.93 -3.91
C ILE A 13 -2.83 -16.72 -5.30
N ALA A 14 -3.16 -17.60 -6.26
CA ALA A 14 -2.76 -17.41 -7.65
C ALA A 14 -3.42 -16.15 -8.25
N THR A 15 -2.64 -15.37 -8.99
CA THR A 15 -3.13 -14.19 -9.72
C THR A 15 -2.49 -14.13 -11.10
N LYS A 16 -2.86 -13.12 -11.90
CA LYS A 16 -2.26 -12.82 -13.20
C LYS A 16 -1.97 -11.32 -13.29
N PRO A 17 -1.03 -10.89 -14.13
CA PRO A 17 -0.81 -9.48 -14.42
C PRO A 17 -2.10 -8.79 -14.88
N ILE A 18 -2.33 -7.56 -14.41
CA ILE A 18 -3.47 -6.74 -14.82
C ILE A 18 -2.91 -5.44 -15.41
N GLU A 19 -3.41 -5.03 -16.57
CA GLU A 19 -2.96 -3.82 -17.23
C GLU A 19 -3.29 -2.55 -16.44
N GLY A 20 -2.59 -1.47 -16.76
CA GLY A 20 -2.90 -0.14 -16.23
C GLY A 20 -2.39 0.13 -14.81
N GLN A 21 -1.55 -0.73 -14.23
CA GLN A 21 -0.96 -0.55 -12.89
C GLN A 21 0.31 0.32 -12.86
N LYS A 22 0.53 1.16 -13.88
CA LYS A 22 1.64 2.10 -13.92
C LYS A 22 1.37 3.30 -13.00
N PRO A 23 2.12 3.49 -11.91
CA PRO A 23 2.00 4.68 -11.08
C PRO A 23 2.47 5.91 -11.86
N GLY A 24 1.74 7.02 -11.73
CA GLY A 24 2.20 8.33 -12.18
C GLY A 24 3.10 8.99 -11.14
N THR A 25 3.46 10.26 -11.36
CA THR A 25 4.29 11.07 -10.44
C THR A 25 3.73 11.18 -9.02
N SER A 26 2.43 10.93 -8.85
CA SER A 26 1.71 11.01 -7.57
C SER A 26 1.09 9.68 -7.13
N GLY A 27 1.59 8.55 -7.63
CA GLY A 27 1.06 7.21 -7.37
C GLY A 27 0.12 6.68 -8.45
N LEU A 28 -0.45 5.50 -8.22
CA LEU A 28 -1.42 4.85 -9.09
C LEU A 28 -2.81 5.45 -8.83
N ARG A 29 -3.50 5.88 -9.89
CA ARG A 29 -4.87 6.43 -9.82
C ARG A 29 -5.72 5.85 -10.92
N LYS A 30 -6.93 5.42 -10.56
CA LYS A 30 -7.92 4.77 -11.42
C LYS A 30 -9.32 5.02 -10.85
N LYS A 31 -10.36 4.59 -11.56
CA LYS A 31 -11.70 4.62 -11.00
C LYS A 31 -11.78 3.70 -9.78
N THR A 32 -12.55 4.11 -8.79
CA THR A 32 -12.78 3.32 -7.57
C THR A 32 -13.22 1.90 -7.91
N LYS A 33 -14.09 1.74 -8.92
CA LYS A 33 -14.55 0.42 -9.38
C LYS A 33 -13.44 -0.48 -9.92
N GLU A 34 -12.43 0.08 -10.60
CA GLU A 34 -11.29 -0.72 -11.08
C GLU A 34 -10.49 -1.29 -9.91
N PHE A 35 -10.26 -0.48 -8.86
CA PHE A 35 -9.58 -0.96 -7.67
C PHE A 35 -10.34 -2.04 -6.90
N MET A 36 -11.68 -1.99 -6.93
CA MET A 36 -12.57 -2.97 -6.31
C MET A 36 -12.65 -4.29 -7.08
N GLU A 37 -12.16 -4.34 -8.31
CA GLU A 37 -12.28 -5.51 -9.18
C GLU A 37 -11.23 -6.56 -8.87
N GLY A 38 -11.69 -7.74 -8.43
CA GLY A 38 -10.86 -8.92 -8.22
C GLY A 38 -9.61 -8.63 -7.40
N THR A 39 -8.45 -8.88 -7.99
CA THR A 39 -7.13 -8.72 -7.35
C THR A 39 -6.42 -7.43 -7.71
N TYR A 40 -7.09 -6.43 -8.31
CA TYR A 40 -6.41 -5.22 -8.82
C TYR A 40 -5.56 -4.52 -7.76
N LEU A 41 -6.16 -4.11 -6.63
CA LEU A 41 -5.40 -3.49 -5.54
C LEU A 41 -4.30 -4.42 -5.01
N ALA A 42 -4.63 -5.69 -4.77
CA ALA A 42 -3.73 -6.65 -4.17
C ALA A 42 -2.49 -6.91 -5.05
N ASN A 43 -2.66 -7.02 -6.37
CA ASN A 43 -1.56 -7.13 -7.33
C ASN A 43 -0.57 -5.99 -7.20
N PHE A 44 -1.07 -4.74 -7.12
CA PHE A 44 -0.21 -3.59 -6.98
C PHE A 44 0.52 -3.58 -5.63
N VAL A 45 -0.19 -3.88 -4.54
CA VAL A 45 0.39 -3.93 -3.19
C VAL A 45 1.46 -5.03 -3.07
N GLN A 46 1.21 -6.24 -3.59
CA GLN A 46 2.21 -7.31 -3.63
C GLN A 46 3.41 -6.91 -4.49
N SER A 47 3.19 -6.24 -5.62
CA SER A 47 4.28 -5.75 -6.48
C SER A 47 5.17 -4.74 -5.76
N VAL A 48 4.58 -3.89 -4.92
CA VAL A 48 5.33 -3.01 -4.02
C VAL A 48 6.14 -3.84 -3.02
N PHE A 49 5.55 -4.80 -2.31
CA PHE A 49 6.30 -5.63 -1.36
C PHE A 49 7.43 -6.44 -2.02
N ASN A 50 7.21 -7.01 -3.21
CA ASN A 50 8.25 -7.71 -3.95
C ASN A 50 9.40 -6.77 -4.33
N THR A 51 9.09 -5.55 -4.79
CA THR A 51 10.08 -4.52 -5.06
C THR A 51 10.89 -4.16 -3.83
N LEU A 52 10.23 -3.96 -2.68
CA LEU A 52 10.89 -3.62 -1.43
C LEU A 52 11.80 -4.76 -0.94
N GLY A 53 11.38 -6.01 -1.11
CA GLY A 53 12.21 -7.19 -0.84
C GLY A 53 13.46 -7.24 -1.72
N GLU A 54 13.32 -6.98 -3.03
CA GLU A 54 14.47 -6.90 -3.95
C GLU A 54 15.43 -5.73 -3.62
N GLU A 55 14.91 -4.60 -3.16
CA GLU A 55 15.71 -3.45 -2.73
C GLU A 55 16.34 -3.64 -1.33
N GLY A 56 16.12 -4.78 -0.67
CA GLY A 56 16.70 -5.09 0.65
C GLY A 56 16.06 -4.32 1.81
N VAL A 57 14.83 -3.84 1.64
CA VAL A 57 14.07 -3.17 2.70
C VAL A 57 13.71 -4.20 3.77
N PRO A 58 13.90 -3.90 5.08
CA PRO A 58 13.66 -4.85 6.16
C PRO A 58 12.15 -5.01 6.43
N LEU A 59 11.45 -5.73 5.55
CA LEU A 59 10.03 -6.04 5.71
C LEU A 59 9.81 -6.87 6.98
N ALA A 60 10.60 -7.94 7.16
CA ALA A 60 10.50 -8.85 8.29
C ALA A 60 10.71 -8.12 9.62
N GLY A 61 9.67 -8.08 10.47
CA GLY A 61 9.71 -7.36 11.75
C GLY A 61 9.69 -5.84 11.63
N GLY A 62 9.71 -5.30 10.41
CA GLY A 62 9.70 -3.86 10.13
C GLY A 62 8.38 -3.19 10.49
N THR A 63 8.40 -1.86 10.50
CA THR A 63 7.19 -1.03 10.69
C THR A 63 6.77 -0.39 9.36
N LEU A 64 5.49 -0.49 9.01
CA LEU A 64 4.90 0.15 7.84
C LEU A 64 3.84 1.16 8.27
N VAL A 65 3.77 2.33 7.62
CA VAL A 65 2.64 3.24 7.78
C VAL A 65 1.59 2.96 6.72
N VAL A 66 0.31 2.92 7.09
CA VAL A 66 -0.80 2.80 6.14
C VAL A 66 -1.86 3.85 6.50
N SER A 67 -2.27 4.67 5.55
CA SER A 67 -3.29 5.68 5.79
C SER A 67 -4.05 6.06 4.52
N GLY A 68 -4.99 6.99 4.64
CA GLY A 68 -5.52 7.69 3.48
C GLY A 68 -6.32 8.96 3.84
N ASP A 69 -6.95 9.54 2.82
CA ASP A 69 -7.67 10.82 2.91
C ASP A 69 -9.18 10.72 3.24
N GLY A 70 -9.69 9.50 3.44
CA GLY A 70 -11.08 9.25 3.84
C GLY A 70 -12.06 9.07 2.70
N ARG A 71 -11.57 8.97 1.43
CA ARG A 71 -12.45 8.66 0.29
C ARG A 71 -13.12 7.30 0.43
N PHE A 72 -14.20 7.14 -0.33
CA PHE A 72 -15.19 6.05 -0.25
C PHE A 72 -14.64 4.66 0.13
N TRP A 73 -13.62 4.16 -0.59
CA TRP A 73 -13.13 2.78 -0.44
C TRP A 73 -11.85 2.65 0.41
N ASN A 74 -11.48 3.71 1.15
CA ASN A 74 -10.30 3.67 2.02
C ASN A 74 -10.37 2.58 3.10
N PRO A 75 -11.49 2.40 3.83
CA PRO A 75 -11.56 1.39 4.88
C PRO A 75 -11.19 0.00 4.37
N GLU A 76 -11.75 -0.40 3.23
CA GLU A 76 -11.50 -1.70 2.60
C GLU A 76 -10.07 -1.83 2.07
N ALA A 77 -9.58 -0.82 1.34
CA ALA A 77 -8.22 -0.82 0.82
C ALA A 77 -7.16 -0.92 1.92
N ILE A 78 -7.37 -0.21 3.04
CA ILE A 78 -6.47 -0.25 4.20
C ILE A 78 -6.45 -1.66 4.82
N GLN A 79 -7.59 -2.35 4.94
CA GLN A 79 -7.62 -3.74 5.43
C GLN A 79 -6.81 -4.67 4.53
N ILE A 80 -6.98 -4.55 3.21
CA ILE A 80 -6.24 -5.35 2.23
C ILE A 80 -4.74 -5.13 2.40
N ILE A 81 -4.29 -3.87 2.45
CA ILE A 81 -2.88 -3.53 2.63
C ILE A 81 -2.33 -4.09 3.95
N ILE A 82 -3.08 -4.00 5.05
CA ILE A 82 -2.66 -4.49 6.36
C ILE A 82 -2.48 -6.02 6.35
N LYS A 83 -3.44 -6.77 5.81
CA LYS A 83 -3.38 -8.23 5.69
C LYS A 83 -2.16 -8.66 4.86
N MET A 84 -1.95 -8.01 3.72
CA MET A 84 -0.81 -8.29 2.85
C MET A 84 0.52 -7.88 3.49
N ALA A 85 0.55 -6.80 4.28
CA ALA A 85 1.74 -6.40 5.03
C ALA A 85 2.15 -7.50 6.02
N PHE A 86 1.21 -8.01 6.81
CA PHE A 86 1.48 -9.13 7.72
C PHE A 86 1.95 -10.37 6.98
N ALA A 87 1.30 -10.73 5.86
CA ALA A 87 1.70 -11.85 5.02
C ALA A 87 3.08 -11.68 4.37
N ALA A 88 3.53 -10.43 4.17
CA ALA A 88 4.88 -10.09 3.72
C ALA A 88 5.93 -10.07 4.86
N GLY A 89 5.53 -10.35 6.11
CA GLY A 89 6.40 -10.40 7.28
C GLY A 89 6.52 -9.08 8.05
N VAL A 90 5.75 -8.05 7.70
CA VAL A 90 5.75 -6.78 8.44
C VAL A 90 5.33 -7.02 9.89
N GLY A 91 6.20 -6.65 10.82
CA GLY A 91 5.98 -6.88 12.25
C GLY A 91 5.00 -5.89 12.89
N ARG A 92 4.88 -4.69 12.31
CA ARG A 92 3.98 -3.65 12.83
C ARG A 92 3.42 -2.76 11.73
N VAL A 93 2.13 -2.47 11.81
CA VAL A 93 1.50 -1.42 10.99
C VAL A 93 1.06 -0.26 11.87
N TRP A 94 1.45 0.96 11.49
CA TRP A 94 0.93 2.19 12.07
C TRP A 94 -0.15 2.76 11.14
N CYS A 95 -1.33 2.97 11.69
CA CYS A 95 -2.48 3.48 10.95
C CYS A 95 -3.13 4.63 11.71
N GLY A 96 -3.53 5.68 10.98
CA GLY A 96 -4.27 6.78 11.55
C GLY A 96 -5.59 6.33 12.17
N THR A 97 -6.08 7.04 13.18
CA THR A 97 -7.42 6.78 13.73
C THR A 97 -8.46 6.89 12.62
N GLY A 98 -9.26 5.84 12.42
CA GLY A 98 -10.22 5.76 11.32
C GLY A 98 -9.59 5.59 9.92
N GLY A 99 -8.30 5.26 9.84
CA GLY A 99 -7.56 5.21 8.57
C GLY A 99 -7.10 6.57 8.05
N LEU A 100 -7.23 7.62 8.86
CA LEU A 100 -7.02 9.00 8.41
C LEU A 100 -5.65 9.54 8.83
N LEU A 101 -4.80 9.81 7.84
CA LEU A 101 -3.63 10.70 7.97
C LEU A 101 -3.46 11.45 6.66
N SER A 102 -3.28 12.77 6.75
CA SER A 102 -2.94 13.58 5.59
C SER A 102 -1.57 13.17 5.03
N THR A 103 -1.31 13.40 3.75
CA THR A 103 0.01 13.07 3.15
C THR A 103 1.18 13.72 3.89
N PRO A 104 1.11 15.01 4.32
CA PRO A 104 2.15 15.59 5.17
C PRO A 104 2.29 14.91 6.54
N ALA A 105 1.17 14.54 7.18
CA ALA A 105 1.21 13.82 8.45
C ALA A 105 1.84 12.42 8.29
N THR A 106 1.50 11.68 7.24
CA THR A 106 2.13 10.40 6.94
C THR A 106 3.64 10.56 6.73
N SER A 107 4.06 11.57 5.95
CA SER A 107 5.49 11.88 5.77
C SER A 107 6.19 12.18 7.09
N ALA A 108 5.57 13.01 7.94
CA ALA A 108 6.10 13.32 9.26
C ALA A 108 6.20 12.08 10.16
N VAL A 109 5.20 11.19 10.14
CA VAL A 109 5.18 9.94 10.92
C VAL A 109 6.27 8.98 10.44
N ILE A 110 6.45 8.81 9.13
CA ILE A 110 7.54 7.97 8.58
C ILE A 110 8.90 8.51 9.04
N ARG A 111 9.09 9.82 9.01
CA ARG A 111 10.34 10.49 9.41
C ARG A 111 10.52 10.60 10.93
N ALA A 112 9.48 10.38 11.73
CA ALA A 112 9.54 10.56 13.16
C ALA A 112 10.30 9.39 13.80
N ARG A 113 11.61 9.60 14.02
CA ARG A 113 12.55 8.62 14.60
C ARG A 113 12.43 8.44 16.12
N GLY A 114 11.22 8.57 16.67
CA GLY A 114 10.98 8.55 18.13
C GLY A 114 11.09 7.14 18.72
N LYS A 115 11.91 6.97 19.77
CA LYS A 115 12.14 5.71 20.52
C LYS A 115 12.71 4.54 19.70
N GLY A 116 13.44 4.83 18.61
CA GLY A 116 14.17 3.81 17.83
C GLY A 116 13.30 2.95 16.91
N MET A 117 12.03 3.32 16.71
CA MET A 117 11.13 2.69 15.74
C MET A 117 11.07 3.54 14.48
N GLU A 118 11.58 3.01 13.36
CA GLU A 118 11.62 3.70 12.07
C GLU A 118 10.77 2.94 11.06
N PRO A 119 9.62 3.50 10.63
CA PRO A 119 8.91 2.91 9.52
C PRO A 119 9.77 2.92 8.26
N PHE A 120 9.80 1.80 7.54
CA PHE A 120 10.57 1.72 6.28
C PHE A 120 9.89 2.44 5.10
N GLY A 121 8.67 2.95 5.34
CA GLY A 121 7.88 3.68 4.36
C GLY A 121 6.40 3.64 4.72
N GLY A 122 5.56 3.98 3.74
CA GLY A 122 4.12 3.88 3.94
C GLY A 122 3.27 4.01 2.69
N PHE A 123 2.11 3.34 2.74
CA PHE A 123 1.04 3.50 1.76
C PHE A 123 0.11 4.64 2.14
N ILE A 124 -0.29 5.42 1.15
CA ILE A 124 -1.28 6.49 1.31
C ILE A 124 -2.38 6.31 0.25
N CYS A 125 -3.56 5.92 0.71
CA CYS A 125 -4.79 5.79 -0.08
C CYS A 125 -5.41 7.18 -0.29
N SER A 126 -5.03 7.83 -1.40
CA SER A 126 -5.50 9.14 -1.80
C SER A 126 -5.26 9.37 -3.29
N ALA A 127 -6.23 9.99 -3.97
CA ALA A 127 -6.08 10.53 -5.32
C ALA A 127 -5.86 12.06 -5.31
N SER A 128 -5.29 12.60 -4.23
CA SER A 128 -5.02 14.02 -4.05
C SER A 128 -6.29 14.88 -4.17
N HIS A 129 -6.40 15.69 -5.22
CA HIS A 129 -7.53 16.60 -5.44
C HIS A 129 -8.66 15.96 -6.27
N ASN A 130 -8.44 14.77 -6.84
CA ASN A 130 -9.46 14.10 -7.64
C ASN A 130 -10.67 13.76 -6.75
N PRO A 131 -11.90 13.91 -7.28
CA PRO A 131 -13.12 13.57 -6.56
C PRO A 131 -13.08 12.10 -6.09
N GLY A 132 -13.71 11.85 -4.94
CA GLY A 132 -13.79 10.52 -4.33
C GLY A 132 -15.24 10.07 -4.25
N GLY A 133 -15.48 8.79 -4.51
CA GLY A 133 -16.82 8.23 -4.61
C GLY A 133 -16.80 6.91 -5.37
N ILE A 134 -17.88 6.13 -5.29
CA ILE A 134 -18.01 4.85 -6.01
C ILE A 134 -17.86 5.01 -7.53
N ASN A 135 -18.24 6.17 -8.09
CA ASN A 135 -18.14 6.45 -9.53
C ASN A 135 -16.94 7.36 -9.89
N ASP A 136 -16.17 7.78 -8.89
CA ASP A 136 -15.03 8.69 -9.05
C ASP A 136 -13.71 7.94 -8.90
N ASP A 137 -12.66 8.63 -8.43
CA ASP A 137 -11.30 8.12 -8.45
C ASP A 137 -10.88 7.60 -7.08
N PHE A 138 -10.07 6.54 -7.14
CA PHE A 138 -9.27 6.06 -6.03
C PHE A 138 -7.79 6.16 -6.39
N GLY A 139 -6.94 6.24 -5.38
CA GLY A 139 -5.50 6.33 -5.60
C GLY A 139 -4.71 5.70 -4.47
N ILE A 140 -3.55 5.17 -4.81
CA ILE A 140 -2.59 4.63 -3.86
C ILE A 140 -1.19 5.09 -4.26
N LYS A 141 -0.43 5.56 -3.27
CA LYS A 141 0.99 5.92 -3.43
C LYS A 141 1.81 5.25 -2.34
N TYR A 142 3.09 5.05 -2.62
CA TYR A 142 4.08 4.59 -1.65
C TYR A 142 5.11 5.68 -1.40
N ASN A 143 5.37 5.96 -0.13
CA ASN A 143 6.45 6.82 0.31
C ASN A 143 7.56 5.98 0.95
N CYS A 144 8.81 6.35 0.70
CA CYS A 144 10.02 5.71 1.23
C CYS A 144 10.34 6.18 2.66
N GLU A 145 11.39 5.62 3.25
CA GLU A 145 11.88 5.89 4.62
C GLU A 145 12.24 7.35 4.90
N ASN A 146 12.55 8.13 3.86
CA ASN A 146 12.74 9.58 3.98
C ASN A 146 11.41 10.36 4.08
N GLY A 147 10.26 9.67 4.06
CA GLY A 147 8.91 10.22 4.07
C GLY A 147 8.47 10.84 2.75
N GLY A 148 9.30 10.83 1.72
CA GLY A 148 9.01 11.32 0.38
C GLY A 148 8.42 10.23 -0.53
N PRO A 149 7.84 10.61 -1.69
CA PRO A 149 7.32 9.63 -2.65
C PRO A 149 8.44 8.72 -3.16
N ALA A 150 8.08 7.49 -3.53
CA ALA A 150 9.00 6.55 -4.15
C ALA A 150 9.69 7.17 -5.38
N PRO A 151 11.02 7.08 -5.50
CA PRO A 151 11.74 7.60 -6.66
C PRO A 151 11.42 6.77 -7.91
N GLU A 152 11.65 7.34 -9.09
CA GLU A 152 11.30 6.73 -10.37
C GLU A 152 11.91 5.33 -10.55
N LYS A 153 13.15 5.14 -10.12
CA LYS A 153 13.83 3.83 -10.11
C LYS A 153 13.01 2.76 -9.38
N VAL A 154 12.44 3.09 -8.22
CA VAL A 154 11.64 2.17 -7.41
C VAL A 154 10.27 1.96 -8.07
N THR A 155 9.63 3.02 -8.55
CA THR A 155 8.32 2.87 -9.22
C THR A 155 8.39 2.10 -10.54
N ASN A 156 9.52 2.16 -11.25
CA ASN A 156 9.75 1.35 -12.45
C ASN A 156 9.87 -0.14 -12.10
N LYS A 157 10.58 -0.49 -11.02
CA LYS A 157 10.61 -1.87 -10.51
C LYS A 157 9.23 -2.36 -10.05
N MET A 158 8.45 -1.50 -9.39
CA MET A 158 7.05 -1.82 -9.05
C MET A 158 6.26 -2.18 -10.32
N LEU A 159 6.40 -1.39 -11.39
CA LEU A 159 5.75 -1.67 -12.68
C LEU A 159 6.23 -2.99 -13.29
N GLU A 160 7.54 -3.26 -13.30
CA GLU A 160 8.09 -4.54 -13.76
C GLU A 160 7.47 -5.73 -13.00
N TRP A 161 7.30 -5.60 -11.68
CA TRP A 161 6.63 -6.61 -10.86
C TRP A 161 5.15 -6.80 -11.24
N THR A 162 4.40 -5.71 -11.47
CA THR A 162 2.99 -5.82 -11.89
C THR A 162 2.82 -6.59 -13.20
N ALA A 163 3.81 -6.51 -14.10
CA ALA A 163 3.79 -7.18 -15.40
C ALA A 163 4.14 -8.68 -15.34
N LYS A 164 4.74 -9.15 -14.25
CA LYS A 164 5.21 -10.55 -14.09
C LYS A 164 4.61 -11.27 -12.88
N ILE A 165 3.69 -10.65 -12.15
CA ILE A 165 3.11 -11.20 -10.92
C ILE A 165 2.24 -12.44 -11.20
N THR A 166 2.42 -13.49 -10.40
CA THR A 166 1.69 -14.77 -10.53
C THR A 166 1.03 -15.22 -9.24
N GLU A 167 1.40 -14.63 -8.10
CA GLU A 167 0.84 -14.95 -6.80
C GLU A 167 0.77 -13.74 -5.86
N LEU A 168 -0.12 -13.82 -4.89
CA LEU A 168 -0.32 -12.86 -3.80
C LEU A 168 -0.22 -13.58 -2.47
N LYS A 169 0.30 -12.90 -1.44
CA LYS A 169 0.30 -13.37 -0.06
C LYS A 169 -0.64 -12.52 0.78
N THR A 170 -1.56 -13.15 1.50
CA THR A 170 -2.52 -12.49 2.40
C THR A 170 -2.84 -13.38 3.60
N CYS A 171 -3.52 -12.81 4.60
CA CYS A 171 -4.22 -13.51 5.67
C CYS A 171 -5.60 -12.86 5.89
#